data_AF-A0A9P0C9A9-F1
#
_entry.id   AF-A0A9P0C9A9-F1
#
_cell.length_a   1.000
_cell.length_b   1.000
_cell.length_c   1.000
_cell.angle_alpha   90.00
_cell.angle_beta   90.00
_cell.angle_gamma   90.00
#
_symmetry.space_group_name_H-M   'P 1'
#
loop_
_entity.id
_entity.type
_entity.pdbx_description
1 polymer ?
#
loop_
_entity_poly.entity_id
_entity_poly.type
_entity_poly.pdbx_seq_one_letter_code
_entity_poly.pdbx_strand_id
1 'polypeptide(L)'
;MDIINSSRLKDPTNLETKVEKSAEKFTRHFHVGFYEKYEWLTGCKTLKKLFCWPCLLFNIAEKTYWYSVGITDLNNFHKSIKRHVNSKSHIEEATYCNIIQRELNLGAYQIEEEDLPNLKKLQILHFLVKKEIEGSL
;
A
#
# COMPACT_ATOMS: atom_id res chain seq x y z
N MET A 1 6.03 9.40 17.01
CA MET A 1 5.94 8.00 16.57
C MET A 1 4.89 7.96 15.49
N ASP A 2 5.19 7.40 14.31
CA ASP A 2 4.31 7.53 13.13
C ASP A 2 3.23 6.43 13.15
N ILE A 3 2.14 6.69 13.88
CA ILE A 3 1.12 5.71 14.26
C ILE A 3 0.52 4.99 13.03
N ILE A 4 0.21 5.72 11.96
CA ILE A 4 -0.37 5.17 10.72
C ILE A 4 0.62 4.28 9.97
N ASN A 5 1.91 4.58 10.03
CA ASN A 5 2.95 3.79 9.37
C ASN A 5 3.42 2.60 10.22
N SER A 6 3.09 2.58 11.51
CA SER A 6 3.47 1.48 12.42
C SER A 6 2.81 0.14 12.05
N SER A 7 1.63 0.17 11.43
CA SER A 7 0.90 -1.01 10.95
C SER A 7 1.15 -1.32 9.46
N ARG A 8 2.01 -0.55 8.77
CA ARG A 8 2.31 -0.77 7.35
C ARG A 8 3.15 -2.03 7.17
N LEU A 9 2.60 -3.01 6.48
CA LEU A 9 3.33 -4.23 6.12
C LEU A 9 4.41 -3.93 5.07
N LYS A 10 5.65 -4.24 5.42
CA LYS A 10 6.81 -4.22 4.51
C LYS A 10 7.32 -5.64 4.25
N ASP A 11 6.40 -6.60 4.22
CA ASP A 11 6.78 -7.99 4.05
C ASP A 11 7.56 -8.12 2.74
N PRO A 12 8.79 -8.69 2.75
CA PRO A 12 9.56 -8.92 1.54
C PRO A 12 8.73 -9.73 0.55
N THR A 13 8.09 -9.03 -0.38
CA THR A 13 7.42 -9.71 -1.46
C THR A 13 8.50 -10.42 -2.27
N ASN A 14 8.41 -11.75 -2.38
CA ASN A 14 9.16 -12.52 -3.37
C ASN A 14 8.60 -12.24 -4.78
N LEU A 15 8.24 -10.98 -5.05
CA LEU A 15 7.68 -10.53 -6.30
C LEU A 15 8.80 -10.52 -7.32
N GLU A 16 8.57 -11.23 -8.41
CA GLU A 16 9.45 -11.30 -9.55
C GLU A 16 8.66 -11.05 -10.83
N THR A 17 9.33 -10.47 -11.83
CA THR A 17 8.79 -10.33 -13.18
C THR A 17 9.77 -10.96 -14.14
N LYS A 18 9.34 -12.04 -14.81
CA LYS A 18 10.09 -12.66 -15.90
C LYS A 18 9.99 -11.75 -17.11
N VAL A 19 11.15 -11.45 -17.70
CA VAL A 19 11.24 -10.63 -18.91
C VAL A 19 11.81 -11.50 -20.02
N GLU A 20 11.06 -11.59 -21.11
CA GLU A 20 11.51 -12.22 -22.36
C GLU A 20 11.58 -11.13 -23.43
N LYS A 21 12.79 -10.78 -23.86
CA LYS A 21 13.01 -9.82 -24.95
C LYS A 21 13.92 -10.46 -25.99
N SER A 22 13.38 -10.72 -27.18
CA SER A 22 14.03 -11.07 -28.46
C SER A 22 15.17 -12.11 -28.46
N ALA A 23 16.18 -11.98 -27.60
CA ALA A 23 17.30 -12.92 -27.43
C ALA A 23 17.68 -13.18 -25.95
N GLU A 24 17.16 -12.40 -24.99
CA GLU A 24 17.54 -12.47 -23.58
C GLU A 24 16.33 -12.77 -22.68
N LYS A 25 16.56 -13.67 -21.72
CA LYS A 25 15.62 -14.01 -20.66
C LYS A 25 16.26 -13.67 -19.33
N PHE A 26 15.62 -12.80 -18.56
CA PHE A 26 16.07 -12.47 -17.22
C PHE A 26 14.89 -12.23 -16.29
N THR A 27 15.13 -12.41 -14.99
CA THR A 27 14.12 -12.19 -13.95
C THR A 27 14.48 -10.94 -13.17
N ARG A 28 13.54 -9.99 -13.08
CA ARG A 28 13.64 -8.85 -12.17
C ARG A 28 13.04 -9.24 -10.83
N HIS A 29 13.75 -8.97 -9.75
CA HIS A 29 13.27 -9.18 -8.39
C HIS A 29 12.95 -7.83 -7.75
N PHE A 30 11.93 -7.79 -6.90
CA PHE A 30 11.63 -6.60 -6.13
C PHE A 30 12.77 -6.32 -5.15
N HIS A 31 13.20 -5.05 -5.07
CA HIS A 31 14.27 -4.65 -4.17
C HIS A 31 13.65 -4.10 -2.88
N VAL A 32 13.86 -4.80 -1.76
CA VAL A 32 13.27 -4.45 -0.45
C VAL A 32 13.57 -3.02 -0.01
N GLY A 33 14.75 -2.48 -0.38
CA GLY A 33 15.14 -1.07 -0.18
C GLY A 33 14.16 -0.03 -0.74
N PHE A 34 13.22 -0.45 -1.58
CA PHE A 34 12.15 0.42 -2.07
C PHE A 34 11.09 0.74 -1.00
N TYR A 35 10.96 -0.05 0.07
CA TYR A 35 10.06 0.29 1.17
C TYR A 35 10.56 1.47 2.01
N GLU A 36 11.88 1.64 2.10
CA GLU A 36 12.54 2.80 2.71
C GLU A 36 12.49 3.99 1.76
N LYS A 37 12.75 3.77 0.47
CA LYS A 37 12.72 4.85 -0.53
C LYS A 37 11.33 5.44 -0.73
N TYR A 38 10.28 4.62 -0.62
CA TYR A 38 8.90 5.00 -0.86
C TYR A 38 8.07 4.70 0.38
N GLU A 39 7.91 5.68 1.27
CA GLU A 39 7.23 5.51 2.55
C GLU A 39 5.73 5.16 2.43
N TRP A 40 5.12 5.44 1.29
CA TRP A 40 3.74 5.06 1.00
C TRP A 40 3.61 3.63 0.45
N LEU A 41 4.72 2.97 0.08
CA LEU A 41 4.69 1.66 -0.56
C LEU A 41 4.48 0.55 0.48
N THR A 42 3.61 -0.41 0.19
CA THR A 42 3.41 -1.60 1.02
C THR A 42 3.35 -2.86 0.15
N GLY A 43 3.66 -4.01 0.73
CA GLY A 43 3.61 -5.30 0.04
C GLY A 43 2.65 -6.27 0.72
N CYS A 44 2.06 -7.17 -0.08
CA CYS A 44 1.34 -8.33 0.41
C CYS A 44 2.01 -9.59 -0.15
N LYS A 45 2.53 -10.43 0.75
CA LYS A 45 3.26 -11.64 0.39
C LYS A 45 2.35 -12.72 -0.18
N THR A 46 1.13 -12.89 0.36
CA THR A 46 0.17 -13.88 -0.14
C THR A 46 -0.25 -13.59 -1.57
N LEU A 47 -0.57 -12.32 -1.86
CA LEU A 47 -0.94 -11.90 -3.21
C LEU A 47 0.28 -11.76 -4.13
N LYS A 48 1.49 -11.65 -3.57
CA LYS A 48 2.73 -11.28 -4.27
C LYS A 48 2.55 -9.99 -5.07
N LYS A 49 2.04 -8.93 -4.43
CA LYS A 49 1.79 -7.64 -5.07
C LYS A 49 2.19 -6.48 -4.19
N LEU A 50 2.45 -5.35 -4.85
CA LEU A 50 2.70 -4.08 -4.19
C LEU A 50 1.47 -3.17 -4.26
N PHE A 51 1.27 -2.37 -3.22
CA PHE A 51 0.15 -1.45 -3.10
C PHE A 51 0.62 -0.11 -2.52
N CYS A 52 -0.27 0.87 -2.54
CA CYS A 52 -0.08 2.13 -1.86
C CYS A 52 -0.86 2.14 -0.54
N TRP A 53 -0.14 2.36 0.56
CA TRP A 53 -0.67 2.31 1.91
C TRP A 53 -1.74 3.39 2.17
N PRO A 54 -1.49 4.69 1.93
CA PRO A 54 -2.54 5.72 2.04
C PRO A 54 -3.79 5.40 1.20
N CYS A 55 -3.58 4.91 -0.04
CA CYS A 55 -4.67 4.56 -0.95
C CYS A 55 -5.43 3.29 -0.54
N LEU A 56 -4.85 2.41 0.27
CA LEU A 56 -5.58 1.28 0.87
C LEU A 56 -6.44 1.75 2.04
N LEU A 57 -5.90 2.64 2.87
CA LEU A 57 -6.55 3.09 4.10
C LEU A 57 -7.76 3.97 3.84
N PHE A 58 -7.59 5.02 3.03
CA PHE A 58 -8.58 6.09 2.95
C PHE A 58 -9.43 6.02 1.71
N ASN A 59 -8.83 5.64 0.57
CA ASN A 59 -9.50 5.27 -0.68
C ASN A 59 -10.81 6.05 -0.89
N ILE A 60 -10.67 7.36 -1.06
CA ILE A 60 -11.79 8.30 -1.01
C ILE A 60 -12.44 8.39 -2.41
N ALA A 61 -11.76 7.87 -3.44
CA ALA A 61 -12.14 7.96 -4.86
C ALA A 61 -12.27 6.58 -5.57
N GLU A 62 -12.38 6.63 -6.90
CA GLU A 62 -12.53 5.48 -7.80
C GLU A 62 -11.43 4.41 -7.65
N LYS A 63 -11.75 3.19 -8.09
CA LYS A 63 -10.81 2.04 -8.10
C LYS A 63 -9.53 2.35 -8.85
N THR A 64 -8.42 2.51 -8.12
CA THR A 64 -7.08 2.61 -8.70
C THR A 64 -6.36 1.26 -8.62
N TYR A 65 -5.43 1.04 -9.55
CA TYR A 65 -4.63 -0.18 -9.59
C TYR A 65 -3.79 -0.38 -8.31
N TRP A 66 -3.38 0.71 -7.66
CA TRP A 66 -2.50 0.70 -6.48
C TRP A 66 -3.20 0.32 -5.17
N TYR A 67 -4.53 0.26 -5.12
CA TYR A 67 -5.25 -0.31 -3.97
C TYR A 67 -6.07 -1.53 -4.35
N SER A 68 -6.68 -1.57 -5.55
CA SER A 68 -7.69 -2.59 -5.87
C SER A 68 -7.11 -3.85 -6.51
N VAL A 69 -6.05 -3.72 -7.33
CA VAL A 69 -5.49 -4.83 -8.10
C VAL A 69 -4.09 -5.21 -7.61
N GLY A 70 -3.27 -4.22 -7.27
CA GLY A 70 -1.88 -4.37 -6.89
C GLY A 70 -0.93 -4.43 -8.08
N ILE A 71 0.32 -4.02 -7.87
CA ILE A 71 1.38 -3.99 -8.89
C ILE A 71 2.20 -5.27 -8.83
N THR A 72 2.36 -5.89 -10.00
CA THR A 72 3.22 -7.07 -10.22
C THR A 72 4.29 -6.84 -11.28
N ASP A 73 4.15 -5.80 -12.11
CA ASP A 73 5.08 -5.50 -13.20
C ASP A 73 6.28 -4.68 -12.71
N LEU A 74 7.37 -5.38 -12.41
CA LEU A 74 8.63 -4.76 -12.02
C LEU A 74 9.37 -4.10 -13.18
N ASN A 75 9.07 -4.47 -14.42
CA ASN A 75 9.72 -3.91 -15.60
C ASN A 75 9.28 -2.45 -15.85
N ASN A 76 8.02 -2.12 -15.54
CA ASN A 76 7.50 -0.75 -15.61
C ASN A 76 7.34 -0.08 -14.24
N PHE A 77 7.93 -0.65 -13.18
CA PHE A 77 7.72 -0.21 -11.79
C PHE A 77 7.95 1.29 -11.58
N HIS A 78 9.11 1.81 -11.99
CA HIS A 78 9.43 3.23 -11.81
C HIS A 78 8.48 4.17 -12.57
N LYS A 79 8.03 3.77 -13.77
CA LYS A 79 7.03 4.53 -14.52
C LYS A 79 5.68 4.51 -13.80
N SER A 80 5.29 3.35 -13.28
CA SER A 80 4.06 3.19 -12.50
C SER A 80 4.08 4.05 -11.23
N ILE A 81 5.20 4.04 -10.49
CA ILE A 81 5.42 4.92 -9.33
C ILE A 81 5.26 6.39 -9.72
N LYS A 82 6.01 6.84 -10.75
CA LYS A 82 5.99 8.25 -11.16
C LYS A 82 4.58 8.70 -11.53
N ARG A 83 3.82 7.87 -12.26
CA ARG A 83 2.43 8.17 -12.59
C ARG A 83 1.54 8.22 -11.35
N HIS A 84 1.73 7.29 -10.43
CA HIS A 84 0.92 7.17 -9.23
C HIS A 84 1.10 8.35 -8.29
N VAL A 85 2.33 8.72 -7.96
CA VAL A 85 2.58 9.81 -6.98
C VAL A 85 2.10 11.18 -7.48
N ASN A 86 1.92 11.31 -8.79
CA ASN A 86 1.37 12.52 -9.43
C ASN A 86 -0.14 12.42 -9.70
N SER A 87 -0.81 11.30 -9.37
CA SER A 87 -2.25 11.19 -9.57
C SER A 87 -3.01 11.93 -8.48
N LYS A 88 -4.10 12.60 -8.86
CA LYS A 88 -4.96 13.35 -7.92
C LYS A 88 -5.38 12.49 -6.73
N SER A 89 -5.79 11.25 -6.99
CA SER A 89 -6.13 10.29 -5.93
C SER A 89 -4.97 10.05 -4.96
N HIS A 90 -3.75 9.77 -5.41
CA HIS A 90 -2.67 9.57 -4.44
C HIS A 90 -2.44 10.81 -3.57
N ILE A 91 -2.46 12.00 -4.18
CA ILE A 91 -2.21 13.27 -3.49
C ILE A 91 -3.29 13.52 -2.42
N GLU A 92 -4.56 13.29 -2.74
CA GLU A 92 -5.68 13.49 -1.81
C GLU A 92 -5.60 12.54 -0.63
N GLU A 93 -5.52 11.22 -0.84
CA GLU A 93 -5.46 10.29 0.28
C GLU A 93 -4.11 10.32 1.04
N ALA A 94 -2.99 10.68 0.41
CA ALA A 94 -1.75 10.94 1.13
C ALA A 94 -1.84 12.19 2.02
N THR A 95 -2.51 13.24 1.54
CA THR A 95 -2.77 14.46 2.34
C THR A 95 -3.67 14.14 3.54
N TYR A 96 -4.74 13.40 3.32
CA TYR A 96 -5.65 12.98 4.39
C TYR A 96 -4.93 12.11 5.43
N CYS A 97 -4.11 11.16 4.97
CA CYS A 97 -3.24 10.36 5.82
C CYS A 97 -2.37 11.23 6.75
N ASN A 98 -1.74 12.27 6.21
CA ASN A 98 -0.90 13.18 7.00
C ASN A 98 -1.70 14.00 8.01
N ILE A 99 -2.93 14.43 7.67
CA ILE A 99 -3.81 15.15 8.60
C ILE A 99 -4.18 14.26 9.78
N ILE A 100 -4.70 13.07 9.52
CA ILE A 100 -5.07 12.11 10.57
C ILE A 100 -3.86 11.76 11.45
N GLN A 101 -2.69 11.55 10.83
CA GLN A 101 -1.46 11.27 11.58
C GLN A 101 -1.12 12.42 12.55
N ARG A 102 -1.27 13.67 12.10
CA ARG A 102 -1.01 14.85 12.92
C ARG A 102 -2.00 14.96 14.07
N GLU A 103 -3.29 14.78 13.83
CA GLU A 103 -4.31 14.91 14.87
C GLU A 103 -4.20 13.81 15.94
N LEU A 104 -3.89 12.57 15.52
CA LEU A 104 -3.57 11.47 16.44
C LEU A 104 -2.34 11.78 17.31
N ASN A 105 -1.28 12.36 16.72
CA ASN A 105 -0.07 12.74 17.47
C ASN A 105 -0.32 13.86 18.49
N LEU A 106 -1.29 14.73 18.23
CA LEU A 106 -1.68 15.81 19.14
C LEU A 106 -2.67 15.36 20.21
N GLY A 107 -3.15 14.10 20.16
CA GLY A 107 -4.23 13.62 21.02
C GLY A 107 -5.56 14.35 20.79
N ALA A 108 -5.68 15.05 19.66
CA ALA A 108 -6.82 15.90 19.32
C ALA A 108 -7.89 15.17 18.51
N TYR A 109 -7.58 13.97 17.99
CA TYR A 109 -8.53 13.11 17.29
C TYR A 109 -8.98 11.96 18.21
N GLN A 110 -10.23 12.00 18.65
CA GLN A 110 -10.90 10.84 19.22
C GLN A 110 -11.60 10.12 18.05
N ILE A 111 -11.23 8.87 17.79
CA ILE A 111 -11.87 8.07 16.74
C ILE A 111 -13.28 7.73 17.23
N GLU A 112 -14.30 8.37 16.67
CA GLU A 112 -15.72 8.12 17.00
C GLU A 112 -16.31 7.03 16.10
N GLU A 113 -17.37 6.35 16.56
CA GLU A 113 -18.03 5.24 15.85
C GLU A 113 -18.68 5.68 14.52
N GLU A 114 -18.94 6.98 14.35
CA GLU A 114 -19.44 7.60 13.12
C GLU A 114 -18.36 7.87 12.06
N ASP A 115 -17.08 7.92 12.43
CA ASP A 115 -15.96 7.96 11.49
C ASP A 115 -15.66 6.57 10.90
N LEU A 116 -16.23 5.54 11.53
CA LEU A 116 -16.05 4.14 11.18
C LEU A 116 -16.42 3.81 9.73
N PRO A 117 -17.43 4.39 9.03
CA PRO A 117 -17.70 4.09 7.63
C PRO A 117 -16.57 4.48 6.67
N ASN A 118 -15.81 5.54 6.98
CA ASN A 118 -14.60 5.92 6.25
C ASN A 118 -13.39 5.06 6.68
N LEU A 119 -13.39 4.59 7.93
CA LEU A 119 -12.44 3.61 8.47
C LEU A 119 -12.85 2.14 8.23
N LYS A 120 -13.99 1.82 7.60
CA LYS A 120 -14.47 0.44 7.38
C LYS A 120 -13.55 -0.33 6.42
N LYS A 121 -12.70 0.39 5.67
CA LYS A 121 -11.59 -0.21 4.90
C LYS A 121 -10.45 -0.71 5.79
N LEU A 122 -10.22 -0.12 6.97
CA LEU A 122 -9.33 -0.69 8.00
C LEU A 122 -9.87 -2.00 8.55
N GLN A 123 -11.19 -2.22 8.62
CA GLN A 123 -11.73 -3.54 8.99
C GLN A 123 -11.48 -4.59 7.90
N ILE A 124 -11.54 -4.23 6.62
CA ILE A 124 -11.17 -5.14 5.52
C ILE A 124 -9.67 -5.42 5.54
N LEU A 125 -8.84 -4.40 5.81
CA LEU A 125 -7.40 -4.58 5.97
C LEU A 125 -7.08 -5.43 7.22
N HIS A 126 -7.73 -5.19 8.35
CA HIS A 126 -7.62 -6.01 9.56
C HIS A 126 -8.15 -7.43 9.33
N PHE A 127 -9.20 -7.63 8.52
CA PHE A 127 -9.71 -8.95 8.12
C PHE A 127 -8.76 -9.68 7.17
N LEU A 128 -8.16 -8.99 6.19
CA LEU A 128 -7.19 -9.55 5.26
C LEU A 128 -5.86 -9.86 5.96
N VAL A 129 -5.41 -8.97 6.87
CA VAL A 129 -4.23 -9.17 7.72
C VAL A 129 -4.48 -10.26 8.76
N LYS A 130 -5.68 -10.35 9.38
CA LYS A 130 -6.05 -11.48 10.25
C LYS A 130 -6.12 -12.80 9.50
N LYS A 131 -6.65 -12.83 8.27
CA LYS A 131 -6.65 -14.05 7.45
C LYS A 131 -5.25 -14.52 7.05
N GLU A 132 -4.27 -13.62 6.93
CA GLU A 132 -2.86 -14.00 6.74
C GLU A 132 -2.20 -14.50 8.04
N ILE A 133 -2.62 -13.99 9.21
CA ILE A 133 -2.11 -14.43 10.52
C ILE A 133 -2.71 -15.76 10.98
N GLU A 134 -3.99 -16.01 10.68
CA GLU A 134 -4.72 -17.23 11.07
C GLU A 134 -4.63 -18.36 10.01
N GLY A 135 -3.89 -18.15 8.92
CA GLY A 135 -3.61 -19.14 7.88
C GLY A 135 -2.61 -20.24 8.27
N SER A 136 -2.72 -20.76 9.49
CA SER A 136 -2.03 -21.97 9.96
C SER A 136 -2.91 -22.69 10.99
N LEU A 137 -3.98 -23.28 10.47
CA LEU A 137 -4.69 -24.44 11.05
C LEU A 137 -5.35 -25.21 9.91
#